data_AF-A0A965C742-F1
#
_entry.id   AF-A0A965C742-F1
#
_cell.length_a   1.000
_cell.length_b   1.000
_cell.length_c   1.000
_cell.angle_alpha   90.00
_cell.angle_beta   90.00
_cell.angle_gamma   90.00
#
_symmetry.space_group_name_H-M   'P 1'
#
loop_
_entity.id
_entity.type
_entity.pdbx_description
1 polymer ?
#
loop_
_entity_poly.entity_id
_entity_poly.type
_entity_poly.pdbx_seq_one_letter_code
_entity_poly.pdbx_strand_id
1 'polypeptide(L)'
;GQLKWAGSPHEFDIPNLAGTLKLDAKKGQILKIESGVARLFSVLSLQNLPRRLTLDFKDMFSSGFVFDKITADVNINRGIMHSDNFKMEGPTAKVEIKGDTDLDKETLHLHVRATPYISDTLSLAAFAGGPASLDAQERPTQPLPWA
;
A
#
# COMPACT_ATOMS: atom_id res chain seq x y z
N GLY A 1 -24.32 -0.25 10.61
CA GLY A 1 -25.01 -0.09 9.31
C GLY A 1 -26.09 -1.13 9.18
N GLN A 2 -26.84 -1.12 8.07
CA GLN A 2 -27.84 -2.12 7.71
C GLN A 2 -27.56 -2.60 6.29
N LEU A 3 -27.52 -3.92 6.09
CA LEU A 3 -27.37 -4.56 4.78
C LEU A 3 -28.62 -5.36 4.48
N LYS A 4 -29.00 -5.42 3.20
CA LYS A 4 -30.13 -6.18 2.69
C LYS A 4 -29.78 -6.81 1.35
N TRP A 5 -30.35 -7.97 1.09
CA TRP A 5 -30.34 -8.66 -0.20
C TRP A 5 -31.71 -9.33 -0.37
N ALA A 6 -31.99 -9.81 -1.59
CA ALA A 6 -33.24 -10.49 -1.88
C ALA A 6 -33.21 -11.91 -1.31
N GLY A 7 -34.34 -12.38 -0.77
CA GLY A 7 -34.47 -13.76 -0.28
C GLY A 7 -34.01 -13.95 1.17
N SER A 8 -33.70 -15.21 1.50
CA SER A 8 -33.24 -15.64 2.82
C SER A 8 -31.77 -15.28 3.05
N PRO A 9 -31.28 -15.27 4.31
CA PRO A 9 -29.88 -14.99 4.59
C PRO A 9 -28.87 -15.92 3.90
N HIS A 10 -29.30 -17.11 3.49
CA HIS A 10 -28.47 -18.10 2.77
C HIS A 10 -28.40 -17.86 1.25
N GLU A 11 -29.31 -17.04 0.71
CA GLU A 11 -29.35 -16.65 -0.71
C GLU A 11 -28.51 -15.39 -0.97
N PHE A 12 -27.46 -15.18 -0.18
CA PHE A 12 -26.58 -14.04 -0.34
C PHE A 12 -25.98 -13.99 -1.74
N ASP A 13 -26.21 -12.88 -2.43
CA ASP A 13 -25.62 -12.59 -3.72
C ASP A 13 -25.18 -11.13 -3.83
N ILE A 14 -24.00 -10.94 -4.44
CA ILE A 14 -23.41 -9.61 -4.59
C ILE A 14 -24.29 -8.67 -5.42
N PRO A 15 -24.88 -9.09 -6.56
CA PRO A 15 -25.67 -8.18 -7.41
C PRO A 15 -26.95 -7.63 -6.76
N ASN A 16 -27.53 -8.31 -5.76
CA ASN A 16 -28.69 -7.77 -5.02
C ASN A 16 -28.31 -7.19 -3.66
N LEU A 17 -27.03 -7.15 -3.31
CA LEU A 17 -26.58 -6.52 -2.06
C LEU A 17 -26.81 -5.00 -2.12
N ALA A 18 -27.49 -4.48 -1.11
CA ALA A 18 -27.70 -3.06 -0.93
C ALA A 18 -27.71 -2.67 0.55
N GLY A 19 -27.48 -1.40 0.86
CA GLY A 19 -27.59 -0.88 2.21
C GLY A 19 -26.51 0.14 2.55
N THR A 20 -26.28 0.31 3.84
CA THR A 20 -25.25 1.22 4.36
C THR A 20 -24.41 0.52 5.40
N LEU A 21 -23.10 0.69 5.31
CA LEU A 21 -22.14 0.20 6.28
C LEU A 21 -21.42 1.39 6.88
N LYS A 22 -21.23 1.36 8.19
CA LYS A 22 -20.38 2.31 8.90
C LYS A 22 -19.23 1.52 9.48
N LEU A 23 -18.03 1.87 9.05
CA LEU A 23 -16.78 1.28 9.53
C LEU A 23 -16.19 2.19 10.60
N ASP A 24 -15.89 1.63 11.76
CA ASP A 24 -15.08 2.23 12.82
C ASP A 24 -14.27 1.09 13.45
N ALA A 25 -13.02 0.97 13.03
CA ALA A 25 -12.09 -0.04 13.52
C ALA A 25 -10.88 0.65 14.12
N LYS A 26 -10.33 0.10 15.20
CA LYS A 26 -9.19 0.66 15.93
C LYS A 26 -8.17 -0.42 16.21
N LYS A 27 -6.88 -0.06 16.14
CA LYS A 27 -5.73 -0.91 16.49
C LYS A 27 -5.82 -2.30 15.83
N GLY A 28 -5.82 -2.32 14.51
CA GLY A 28 -6.00 -3.53 13.74
C GLY A 28 -4.92 -3.74 12.70
N GLN A 29 -5.09 -4.80 11.92
CA GLN A 29 -4.18 -5.20 10.88
C GLN A 29 -4.97 -5.74 9.70
N ILE A 30 -4.76 -5.14 8.52
CA ILE A 30 -5.28 -5.67 7.26
C ILE A 30 -4.36 -6.83 6.88
N LEU A 31 -4.87 -8.06 7.05
CA LEU A 31 -4.18 -9.25 6.58
C LEU A 31 -4.14 -9.22 5.05
N LYS A 32 -3.01 -9.60 4.49
CA LYS A 32 -2.90 -9.78 3.05
C LYS A 32 -3.80 -10.94 2.63
N ILE A 33 -4.83 -10.64 1.85
CA ILE A 33 -5.62 -11.67 1.17
C ILE A 33 -4.81 -12.06 -0.06
N GLU A 34 -4.26 -13.28 -0.07
CA GLU A 34 -3.60 -13.83 -1.25
C GLU A 34 -4.64 -14.23 -2.30
N SER A 35 -5.23 -13.26 -3.00
CA SER A 35 -5.87 -13.54 -4.28
C SER A 35 -4.77 -13.72 -5.34
N GLY A 36 -4.90 -14.77 -6.17
CA GLY A 36 -3.85 -15.37 -7.01
C GLY A 36 -3.14 -14.50 -8.07
N VAL A 37 -3.27 -13.18 -8.03
CA VAL A 37 -2.64 -12.21 -8.94
C VAL A 37 -1.15 -11.95 -8.59
N ALA A 38 -0.71 -12.30 -7.38
CA ALA A 38 0.70 -12.16 -6.97
C ALA A 38 1.67 -13.14 -7.67
N ARG A 39 1.20 -14.26 -8.23
CA ARG A 39 2.06 -15.24 -8.92
C ARG A 39 2.62 -14.71 -10.24
N LEU A 40 1.90 -13.83 -10.93
CA LEU A 40 2.32 -13.35 -12.24
C LEU A 40 3.48 -12.33 -12.14
N PHE A 41 3.55 -11.56 -11.05
CA PHE A 41 4.67 -10.65 -10.80
C PHE A 41 5.88 -11.34 -10.14
N SER A 42 5.68 -12.48 -9.48
CA SER A 42 6.76 -13.27 -8.87
C SER A 42 7.68 -13.91 -9.90
N VAL A 43 7.16 -14.42 -11.02
CA VAL A 43 7.96 -15.13 -12.03
C VAL A 43 8.78 -14.17 -12.90
N LEU A 44 8.31 -12.94 -13.10
CA LEU A 44 9.06 -11.89 -13.81
C LEU A 44 10.24 -11.35 -13.00
N SER A 45 10.16 -11.39 -11.66
CA SER A 45 11.20 -10.84 -10.78
C SER A 45 12.37 -11.79 -10.52
N LEU A 46 12.25 -13.08 -10.85
CA LEU A 46 13.24 -14.10 -10.48
C LEU A 46 14.36 -14.31 -11.51
N GLN A 47 14.25 -13.74 -12.71
CA GLN A 47 15.20 -14.09 -13.76
C GLN A 47 16.58 -13.44 -13.58
N ASN A 48 16.73 -12.35 -12.81
CA ASN A 48 18.00 -11.60 -12.74
C ASN A 48 18.41 -11.06 -11.34
N LEU A 49 17.87 -11.56 -10.23
CA LEU A 49 18.21 -11.03 -8.89
C LEU A 49 19.37 -11.81 -8.22
N PRO A 50 20.44 -11.13 -7.74
CA PRO A 50 21.50 -11.75 -6.93
C PRO A 50 20.94 -12.41 -5.67
N ARG A 51 21.41 -13.62 -5.36
CA ARG A 51 20.90 -14.53 -4.29
C ARG A 51 20.83 -13.95 -2.85
N ARG A 52 21.26 -12.71 -2.62
CA ARG A 52 21.32 -12.06 -1.30
C ARG A 52 20.17 -11.07 -1.04
N LEU A 53 19.30 -10.83 -2.01
CA LEU A 53 18.20 -9.85 -1.89
C LEU A 53 16.82 -10.49 -1.69
N THR A 54 16.70 -11.81 -1.66
CA THR A 54 15.41 -12.51 -1.58
C THR A 54 14.85 -12.64 -0.16
N LEU A 55 15.67 -12.38 0.87
CA LEU A 55 15.31 -12.70 2.26
C LEU A 55 14.51 -11.61 3.00
N ASP A 56 14.60 -10.32 2.64
CA ASP A 56 13.86 -9.26 3.36
C ASP A 56 12.50 -8.90 2.73
N PHE A 57 12.33 -9.07 1.42
CA PHE A 57 11.07 -8.67 0.76
C PHE A 57 9.92 -9.62 1.12
N LYS A 58 10.18 -10.93 1.23
CA LYS A 58 9.14 -11.91 1.61
C LYS A 58 8.50 -11.56 2.96
N ASP A 59 9.29 -11.12 3.93
CA ASP A 59 8.84 -10.88 5.30
C ASP A 59 8.15 -9.53 5.49
N MET A 60 8.52 -8.51 4.71
CA MET A 60 7.76 -7.24 4.67
C MET A 60 6.39 -7.41 4.00
N PHE A 61 6.24 -8.36 3.07
CA PHE A 61 4.97 -8.68 2.42
C PHE A 61 4.17 -9.80 3.11
N SER A 62 4.69 -10.41 4.19
CA SER A 62 4.04 -11.54 4.89
C SER A 62 3.16 -11.10 6.07
N SER A 63 3.38 -9.90 6.62
CA SER A 63 2.75 -9.48 7.87
C SER A 63 1.42 -8.74 7.68
N GLY A 64 1.13 -8.10 6.54
CA GLY A 64 -0.08 -7.28 6.37
C GLY A 64 0.11 -5.82 6.85
N PHE A 65 -0.93 -4.99 6.75
CA PHE A 65 -0.85 -3.55 7.04
C PHE A 65 -1.46 -3.20 8.39
N VAL A 66 -0.64 -2.75 9.33
CA VAL A 66 -1.11 -2.29 10.66
C VAL A 66 -1.70 -0.89 10.55
N PHE A 67 -2.82 -0.67 11.25
CA PHE A 67 -3.49 0.63 11.35
C PHE A 67 -3.93 0.91 12.78
N ASP A 68 -3.91 2.19 13.14
CA ASP A 68 -4.42 2.69 14.42
C ASP A 68 -5.93 2.93 14.35
N LYS A 69 -6.43 3.42 13.21
CA LYS A 69 -7.86 3.71 13.01
C LYS A 69 -8.28 3.61 11.55
N ILE A 70 -9.45 3.03 11.30
CA ILE A 70 -10.16 3.09 10.02
C ILE A 70 -11.57 3.62 10.27
N THR A 71 -12.00 4.59 9.47
CA THR A 71 -13.38 5.07 9.44
C THR A 71 -13.88 5.24 8.02
N ALA A 72 -15.12 4.85 7.77
CA ALA A 72 -15.81 5.12 6.51
C ALA A 72 -17.32 5.00 6.68
N ASP A 73 -18.07 5.77 5.90
CA ASP A 73 -19.45 5.49 5.58
C ASP A 73 -19.48 4.96 4.14
N VAL A 74 -20.09 3.79 3.97
CA VAL A 74 -20.16 3.08 2.69
C VAL A 74 -21.62 2.89 2.32
N ASN A 75 -22.01 3.36 1.15
CA ASN A 75 -23.29 3.03 0.55
C ASN A 75 -23.09 1.84 -0.40
N ILE A 76 -23.99 0.88 -0.37
CA ILE A 76 -23.97 -0.26 -1.29
C ILE A 76 -25.27 -0.26 -2.06
N ASN A 77 -25.16 -0.35 -3.38
CA ASN A 77 -26.32 -0.47 -4.26
C ASN A 77 -26.01 -1.46 -5.38
N ARG A 78 -26.72 -2.59 -5.38
CA ARG A 78 -26.58 -3.66 -6.37
C ARG A 78 -25.14 -4.13 -6.54
N GLY A 79 -24.46 -4.38 -5.42
CA GLY A 79 -23.06 -4.81 -5.41
C GLY A 79 -22.02 -3.71 -5.66
N ILE A 80 -22.42 -2.49 -6.00
CA ILE A 80 -21.50 -1.35 -6.11
C ILE A 80 -21.38 -0.69 -4.74
N MET A 81 -20.17 -0.66 -4.19
CA MET A 81 -19.84 0.06 -2.96
C MET A 81 -19.31 1.46 -3.30
N HIS A 82 -19.82 2.47 -2.63
CA HIS A 82 -19.39 3.85 -2.75
C HIS A 82 -19.01 4.43 -1.39
N SER A 83 -17.89 5.16 -1.32
CA SER A 83 -17.52 5.95 -0.13
C SER A 83 -16.80 7.23 -0.51
N ASP A 84 -17.12 8.32 0.18
CA ASP A 84 -16.46 9.63 0.03
C ASP A 84 -15.53 9.99 1.18
N ASN A 85 -15.48 9.14 2.21
CA ASN A 85 -14.86 9.48 3.49
C ASN A 85 -14.11 8.31 4.12
N PHE A 86 -13.64 7.35 3.31
CA PHE A 86 -12.73 6.33 3.80
C PHE A 86 -11.43 6.99 4.25
N LYS A 87 -11.07 6.76 5.52
CA LYS A 87 -9.83 7.22 6.13
C LYS A 87 -9.20 6.10 6.92
N MET A 88 -7.90 5.92 6.74
CA MET A 88 -7.06 5.01 7.49
C MET A 88 -5.86 5.77 8.06
N GLU A 89 -5.66 5.67 9.36
CA GLU A 89 -4.50 6.18 10.08
C GLU A 89 -3.66 4.97 10.49
N GLY A 90 -2.40 4.95 10.09
CA GLY A 90 -1.41 3.97 10.54
C GLY A 90 -0.18 4.65 11.10
N PRO A 91 0.82 3.87 11.55
CA PRO A 91 1.99 4.38 12.26
C PRO A 91 2.94 5.22 11.39
N THR A 92 2.90 5.04 10.07
CA THR A 92 3.84 5.67 9.13
C THR A 92 3.16 6.62 8.14
N ALA A 93 1.83 6.56 8.01
CA ALA A 93 1.09 7.36 7.06
C ALA A 93 -0.41 7.42 7.40
N LYS A 94 -1.06 8.42 6.81
CA LYS A 94 -2.51 8.50 6.69
C LYS A 94 -2.92 8.27 5.23
N VAL A 95 -3.98 7.51 5.02
CA VAL A 95 -4.57 7.23 3.70
C VAL A 95 -6.03 7.67 3.68
N GLU A 96 -6.42 8.41 2.65
CA GLU A 96 -7.81 8.79 2.39
C GLU A 96 -8.20 8.26 1.01
N ILE A 97 -9.36 7.61 0.93
CA ILE A 97 -9.87 6.97 -0.30
C ILE A 97 -11.28 7.46 -0.57
N LYS A 98 -11.59 7.71 -1.84
CA LYS A 98 -12.94 7.98 -2.32
C LYS A 98 -13.23 7.25 -3.62
N GLY A 99 -14.48 6.94 -3.87
CA GLY A 99 -14.95 6.41 -5.14
C GLY A 99 -15.72 5.11 -5.00
N ASP A 100 -15.68 4.32 -6.07
CA ASP A 100 -16.56 3.18 -6.29
C ASP A 100 -15.79 1.87 -6.45
N THR A 101 -16.38 0.80 -5.93
CA THR A 101 -15.93 -0.58 -6.11
C THR A 101 -17.11 -1.43 -6.59
N ASP A 102 -17.00 -2.01 -7.77
CA ASP A 102 -17.94 -3.02 -8.26
C ASP A 102 -17.48 -4.39 -7.73
N LEU A 103 -18.25 -4.95 -6.79
CA LEU A 103 -17.91 -6.22 -6.15
C LEU A 103 -18.12 -7.44 -7.07
N ASP A 104 -18.98 -7.35 -8.08
CA ASP A 104 -19.27 -8.45 -9.01
C ASP A 104 -18.17 -8.54 -10.07
N LYS A 105 -17.72 -7.38 -10.57
CA LYS A 105 -16.68 -7.30 -11.61
C LYS A 105 -15.28 -7.14 -11.06
N GLU A 106 -15.13 -7.03 -9.74
CA GLU A 106 -13.87 -6.77 -9.06
C GLU A 106 -13.14 -5.51 -9.60
N THR A 107 -13.90 -4.48 -10.00
CA THR A 107 -13.34 -3.25 -10.55
C THR A 107 -13.31 -2.13 -9.51
N LEU A 108 -12.26 -1.30 -9.58
CA LEU A 108 -11.96 -0.25 -8.61
C LEU A 108 -11.79 1.08 -9.32
N HIS A 109 -12.68 2.03 -9.05
CA HIS A 109 -12.58 3.41 -9.51
C HIS A 109 -12.34 4.31 -8.29
N LEU A 110 -11.10 4.32 -7.82
CA LEU A 110 -10.73 4.92 -6.55
C LEU A 110 -9.78 6.11 -6.74
N HIS A 111 -10.05 7.20 -6.02
CA HIS A 111 -9.09 8.27 -5.79
C HIS A 111 -8.43 8.06 -4.43
N VAL A 112 -7.11 7.81 -4.44
CA VAL A 112 -6.33 7.48 -3.25
C VAL A 112 -5.34 8.60 -2.96
N ARG A 113 -5.37 9.15 -1.75
CA ARG A 113 -4.37 10.08 -1.24
C ARG A 113 -3.67 9.44 -0.04
N ALA A 114 -2.38 9.15 -0.19
CA ALA A 114 -1.51 8.72 0.89
C ALA A 114 -0.59 9.87 1.33
N THR A 115 -0.53 10.14 2.63
CA THR A 115 0.30 11.18 3.24
C THR A 115 1.23 10.52 4.27
N PRO A 116 2.53 10.38 3.99
CA PRO A 116 3.48 9.85 4.96
C PRO A 116 3.74 10.86 6.08
N TYR A 117 4.06 10.37 7.27
CA TYR A 117 4.61 11.22 8.33
C TYR A 117 6.11 11.41 8.06
N ILE A 118 6.51 12.62 7.71
CA ILE A 118 7.93 12.97 7.61
C ILE A 118 8.43 13.18 9.04
N SER A 119 9.43 12.40 9.47
CA SER A 119 10.15 12.69 10.72
C SER A 119 11.30 13.64 10.43
N ASP A 120 11.57 14.60 11.33
CA ASP A 120 12.66 15.58 11.20
C ASP A 120 14.05 14.92 11.02
N THR A 121 14.21 13.67 11.44
CA THR A 121 15.43 12.87 11.31
C THR A 121 15.75 12.46 9.86
N LEU A 122 14.75 12.27 9.00
CA LEU A 122 14.94 11.94 7.57
C LEU A 122 15.34 13.19 6.77
N SER A 123 14.77 14.34 7.11
CA SER A 123 15.15 15.63 6.52
C SER A 123 16.62 15.94 6.81
N LEU A 124 17.08 15.73 8.05
CA LEU A 124 18.49 15.94 8.41
C LEU A 124 19.45 14.97 7.69
N ALA A 125 19.06 13.72 7.43
CA ALA A 125 19.86 12.80 6.63
C ALA A 125 19.97 13.24 5.15
N ALA A 126 18.91 13.84 4.59
CA ALA A 126 18.94 14.43 3.26
C ALA A 126 19.79 15.72 3.20
N PHE A 127 19.88 16.48 4.30
CA PHE A 127 20.76 17.65 4.40
C PHE A 127 22.22 17.32 4.77
N ALA A 128 22.49 16.19 5.44
CA ALA A 128 23.84 15.68 5.69
C ALA A 128 24.38 14.83 4.52
N GLY A 129 23.52 14.49 3.56
CA GLY A 129 23.80 13.69 2.37
C GLY A 129 23.45 14.42 1.07
N GLY A 130 24.05 15.59 0.85
CA GLY A 130 24.34 16.04 -0.52
C GLY A 130 25.24 15.01 -1.23
N PRO A 131 25.29 15.00 -2.58
CA PRO A 131 26.00 13.96 -3.32
C PRO A 131 27.41 13.82 -2.77
N ALA A 132 27.88 12.59 -2.65
CA ALA A 132 29.27 12.31 -2.34
C ALA A 132 30.18 13.01 -3.36
N SER A 133 30.50 14.27 -3.14
CA SER A 133 31.82 14.81 -3.42
C SER A 133 32.74 14.21 -2.36
N LEU A 134 32.96 12.90 -2.46
CA LEU A 134 34.25 12.38 -2.03
C LEU A 134 35.24 13.11 -2.93
N ASP A 135 36.03 13.98 -2.33
CA ASP A 135 37.19 14.61 -2.94
C ASP A 135 38.03 13.57 -3.67
N ALA A 136 37.80 13.45 -4.98
CA ALA A 136 38.81 12.93 -5.89
C ALA A 136 39.82 14.07 -6.05
N GLN A 137 40.66 14.23 -5.03
CA GLN A 137 41.86 15.03 -5.14
C GLN A 137 42.71 14.39 -6.23
N GLU A 138 42.70 14.98 -7.42
CA GLU A 138 43.62 14.65 -8.50
C GLU A 138 45.04 14.76 -7.94
N ARG A 139 45.67 13.62 -7.66
CA ARG A 139 47.11 13.59 -7.47
C ARG A 139 47.73 13.86 -8.84
N PRO A 140 48.57 14.89 -9.02
CA PRO A 140 49.34 15.01 -10.24
C PRO A 140 50.20 13.76 -10.39
N THR A 141 50.12 13.11 -11.54
CA THR A 141 51.02 12.02 -11.91
C THR A 141 52.44 12.56 -11.92
N GLN A 142 53.22 12.17 -10.92
CA GLN A 142 54.65 12.44 -10.91
C GLN A 142 55.29 11.60 -12.03
N PRO A 143 55.99 12.18 -13.01
CA PRO A 143 56.67 11.38 -14.02
C PRO A 143 57.79 10.57 -13.37
N LEU A 144 57.97 9.33 -13.83
CA LEU A 144 59.02 8.42 -13.34
C LEU A 144 60.41 9.00 -13.63
N PRO A 145 61.37 8.91 -12.70
CA PRO A 145 62.72 9.40 -12.91
C PRO A 145 63.53 8.43 -13.78
N TRP A 146 63.29 8.48 -15.08
CA TRP A 146 64.28 8.24 -16.12
C TRP A 146 63.74 8.72 -17.46
N ALA A 147 63.95 10.00 -17.75
CA ALA A 147 64.07 10.59 -19.08
C ALA A 147 64.76 11.95 -18.89
#